data_AF-A0A353E7T4-F1
#
_entry.id   AF-A0A353E7T4-F1
#
_cell.length_a   1.000
_cell.length_b   1.000
_cell.length_c   1.000
_cell.angle_alpha   90.00
_cell.angle_beta   90.00
_cell.angle_gamma   90.00
#
_symmetry.space_group_name_H-M   'P 1'
#
loop_
_entity.id
_entity.type
_entity.pdbx_description
1 polymer ?
#
loop_
_entity_poly.entity_id
_entity_poly.type
_entity_poly.pdbx_seq_one_letter_code
_entity_poly.pdbx_strand_id
1 'polypeptide(L)'
;AIVMMLILGIAFGLVPSAMWPSVPKIIPMKLLGTAYALIFYIQNIGLALIPVWIGKVNQANTAADGIIDYTETMTIFAGFGVIAIVISFLLLLEDKRKGYGLQKPNVKK
;
A
#
# COMPACT_ATOMS: atom_id res chain seq x y z
N ALA A 1 20.97 6.32 8.60
CA ALA A 1 19.64 6.94 8.78
C ALA A 1 19.19 7.74 7.55
N ILE A 2 19.96 8.74 7.09
CA ILE A 2 19.57 9.63 5.97
C ILE A 2 19.28 8.87 4.66
N VAL A 3 20.14 7.91 4.28
CA VAL A 3 19.94 7.11 3.05
C VAL A 3 18.62 6.32 3.09
N MET A 4 18.27 5.73 4.24
CA MET A 4 16.99 5.00 4.39
C MET A 4 15.79 5.94 4.34
N MET A 5 15.90 7.14 4.92
CA MET A 5 14.84 8.15 4.84
C MET A 5 14.64 8.66 3.40
N LEU A 6 15.72 8.80 2.61
CA LEU A 6 15.63 9.16 1.20
C LEU A 6 14.91 8.08 0.38
N ILE A 7 15.29 6.81 0.57
CA ILE A 7 14.64 5.68 -0.10
C ILE A 7 13.16 5.61 0.28
N LEU A 8 12.85 5.77 1.57
CA LEU A 8 11.48 5.78 2.07
C LEU A 8 10.67 6.93 1.45
N GLY A 9 11.23 8.14 1.38
CA GLY A 9 10.58 9.31 0.77
C GLY A 9 10.27 9.10 -0.72
N ILE A 10 11.22 8.54 -1.48
CA ILE A 10 11.01 8.21 -2.89
C ILE A 10 9.89 7.17 -3.03
N ALA A 11 9.93 6.10 -2.23
CA ALA A 11 8.92 5.05 -2.26
C ALA A 11 7.52 5.59 -1.94
N PHE A 12 7.39 6.41 -0.90
CA PHE A 12 6.12 7.04 -0.51
C PHE A 12 5.58 8.01 -1.57
N GLY A 13 6.43 8.66 -2.37
CA GLY A 13 6.01 9.49 -3.50
C GLY A 13 5.56 8.68 -4.73
N LEU A 14 6.17 7.52 -4.95
CA LEU A 14 5.86 6.65 -6.10
C LEU A 14 4.51 5.94 -5.97
N VAL A 15 4.13 5.52 -4.76
CA VAL A 15 2.89 4.77 -4.53
C VAL A 15 1.62 5.55 -4.95
N PRO A 16 1.34 6.76 -4.42
CA PRO A 16 0.15 7.51 -4.81
C PRO A 16 0.22 7.99 -6.27
N SER A 17 1.40 8.38 -6.74
CA SER A 17 1.56 8.88 -8.12
C SER A 17 1.29 7.80 -9.17
N ALA A 18 1.57 6.53 -8.87
CA ALA A 18 1.22 5.42 -9.75
C ALA A 18 -0.24 4.94 -9.57
N MET A 19 -0.76 4.93 -8.34
CA MET A 19 -2.11 4.42 -8.07
C MET A 19 -3.21 5.34 -8.59
N TRP A 20 -3.18 6.65 -8.28
CA TRP A 20 -4.29 7.55 -8.58
C TRP A 20 -4.60 7.72 -10.08
N PRO A 21 -3.60 7.77 -11.00
CA PRO A 21 -3.85 7.83 -12.45
C PRO A 21 -4.31 6.51 -13.06
N SER A 22 -4.11 5.38 -12.35
CA SER A 22 -4.53 4.06 -12.82
C SER A 22 -6.03 3.82 -12.65
N VAL A 23 -6.65 4.45 -11.64
CA VAL A 23 -8.10 4.38 -11.37
C VAL A 23 -8.96 4.84 -12.57
N PRO A 24 -8.75 6.02 -13.16
CA PRO A 24 -9.53 6.48 -14.32
C PRO A 24 -9.28 5.69 -15.60
N LYS A 25 -8.17 4.94 -15.70
CA LYS A 25 -7.91 4.04 -16.83
C LYS A 25 -8.72 2.76 -16.78
N ILE A 26 -9.07 2.28 -15.58
CA ILE A 26 -9.74 0.99 -15.35
C ILE A 26 -11.26 1.17 -15.22
N ILE A 27 -11.71 2.27 -14.63
CA ILE A 27 -13.12 2.48 -14.26
C ILE A 27 -13.79 3.48 -15.20
N PRO A 28 -15.03 3.21 -15.67
CA PRO A 28 -15.75 4.12 -16.57
C PRO A 28 -15.98 5.50 -15.91
N MET A 29 -15.84 6.57 -16.69
CA MET A 29 -15.86 7.96 -16.19
C MET A 29 -17.08 8.31 -15.31
N LYS A 30 -18.25 7.75 -15.62
CA LYS A 30 -19.48 7.96 -14.85
C LYS A 30 -19.44 7.42 -13.41
N LEU A 31 -18.53 6.51 -13.09
CA LEU A 31 -18.37 5.90 -11.75
C LEU A 31 -17.10 6.37 -11.02
N LEU A 32 -16.38 7.35 -11.56
CA LEU A 32 -15.10 7.77 -10.98
C LEU A 32 -15.25 8.29 -9.56
N GLY A 33 -16.25 9.13 -9.29
CA GLY A 33 -16.49 9.66 -7.95
C GLY A 33 -16.73 8.55 -6.91
N THR A 34 -17.54 7.55 -7.28
CA THR A 34 -17.80 6.37 -6.43
C THR A 34 -16.55 5.52 -6.23
N ALA A 35 -15.73 5.35 -7.26
CA ALA A 35 -14.48 4.61 -7.16
C ALA A 35 -13.47 5.29 -6.24
N TYR A 36 -13.26 6.60 -6.38
CA TYR A 36 -12.39 7.35 -5.47
C TYR A 36 -12.92 7.30 -4.03
N ALA A 37 -14.22 7.47 -3.83
CA ALA A 37 -14.83 7.39 -2.50
C ALA A 37 -14.64 6.01 -1.85
N LEU A 38 -14.80 4.92 -2.62
CA LEU A 38 -14.59 3.55 -2.13
C LEU A 38 -13.12 3.30 -1.76
N ILE A 39 -12.17 3.77 -2.58
CA ILE A 39 -10.73 3.66 -2.29
C ILE A 39 -10.40 4.38 -0.98
N PHE A 40 -10.84 5.63 -0.80
CA PHE A 40 -10.62 6.37 0.43
C PHE A 40 -11.30 5.74 1.64
N TYR A 41 -12.50 5.17 1.47
CA TYR A 41 -13.20 4.46 2.53
C TYR A 41 -12.41 3.25 3.03
N ILE A 42 -11.91 2.42 2.11
CA ILE A 42 -11.06 1.26 2.44
C ILE A 42 -9.75 1.72 3.10
N GLN A 43 -9.12 2.78 2.59
CA GLN A 43 -7.91 3.34 3.19
C GLN A 43 -8.15 3.83 4.62
N ASN A 44 -9.26 4.53 4.89
CA ASN A 44 -9.60 4.99 6.24
C ASN A 44 -9.83 3.82 7.21
N ILE A 45 -10.45 2.73 6.75
CA ILE A 45 -10.57 1.50 7.56
C ILE A 45 -9.17 0.95 7.89
N GLY A 46 -8.28 0.85 6.91
CA GLY A 46 -6.91 0.39 7.11
C GLY A 46 -6.14 1.27 8.11
N LEU A 47 -6.25 2.60 7.97
CA LEU A 47 -5.63 3.57 8.86
C LEU A 47 -6.17 3.51 10.30
N ALA A 48 -7.43 3.13 10.49
CA ALA A 48 -8.00 2.97 11.83
C ALA A 48 -7.64 1.61 12.45
N LEU A 49 -7.70 0.52 11.67
CA LEU A 49 -7.60 -0.84 12.18
C LEU A 49 -6.16 -1.28 12.43
N ILE A 50 -5.25 -0.99 11.50
CA ILE A 50 -3.85 -1.45 11.56
C ILE A 50 -3.11 -0.88 12.79
N PRO A 51 -3.18 0.43 13.12
CA PRO A 51 -2.50 0.97 14.30
C PRO A 51 -3.07 0.44 15.62
N VAL A 52 -4.40 0.26 15.71
CA VAL A 52 -5.04 -0.30 16.91
C VAL A 52 -4.61 -1.76 17.11
N TRP A 53 -4.56 -2.54 16.04
CA TRP A 53 -4.16 -3.93 16.11
C TRP A 53 -2.68 -4.08 16.51
N ILE A 54 -1.80 -3.28 15.90
CA ILE A 54 -0.38 -3.24 16.26
C ILE A 54 -0.18 -2.77 17.70
N GLY A 55 -0.91 -1.74 18.13
CA GLY A 55 -0.86 -1.27 19.52
C GLY A 55 -1.20 -2.40 20.51
N LYS A 56 -2.20 -3.23 20.19
CA LYS A 56 -2.54 -4.42 21.00
C LYS A 56 -1.44 -5.49 20.98
N VAL A 57 -0.88 -5.81 19.82
CA VAL A 57 0.23 -6.77 19.70
C VAL A 57 1.44 -6.30 20.50
N ASN A 58 1.77 -5.01 20.41
CA ASN A 58 2.87 -4.41 21.14
C ASN A 58 2.65 -4.45 22.67
N GLN A 59 1.42 -4.19 23.12
CA GLN A 59 1.05 -4.23 24.54
C GLN A 59 1.02 -5.66 25.10
N ALA A 60 0.62 -6.65 24.30
CA ALA A 60 0.66 -8.07 24.69
C ALA A 60 2.10 -8.62 24.79
N ASN A 61 3.04 -8.04 24.04
CA ASN A 61 4.45 -8.40 24.05
C ASN A 61 5.32 -7.49 24.92
N THR A 62 4.69 -6.67 25.77
CA THR A 62 5.40 -5.89 26.77
C THR A 62 5.62 -6.76 28.01
N ALA A 63 6.89 -7.11 28.30
CA ALA A 63 7.23 -7.79 29.53
C ALA A 63 6.92 -6.91 30.74
N ALA A 64 6.71 -7.51 31.92
CA ALA A 64 6.34 -6.81 33.17
C ALA A 64 7.34 -5.71 33.62
N ASP A 65 8.51 -5.62 32.98
CA ASP A 65 9.57 -4.65 33.23
C ASP A 65 9.47 -3.36 32.37
N GLY A 66 8.41 -3.21 31.56
CA GLY A 66 8.17 -2.00 30.75
C GLY A 66 9.04 -1.87 29.49
N ILE A 67 9.89 -2.87 29.19
CA ILE A 67 10.62 -2.96 27.93
C ILE A 67 9.69 -3.58 26.88
N ILE A 68 9.34 -2.78 25.88
CA ILE A 68 8.51 -3.20 24.76
C ILE A 68 9.40 -3.89 23.71
N ASP A 69 9.14 -5.16 23.41
CA ASP A 69 9.79 -5.84 22.30
C ASP A 69 9.06 -5.54 20.97
N TYR A 70 9.66 -4.66 20.16
CA TYR A 70 9.11 -4.28 18.86
C TYR A 70 9.36 -5.32 17.76
N THR A 71 10.07 -6.41 18.04
CA THR A 71 10.45 -7.42 17.05
C THR A 71 9.22 -8.07 16.40
N GLU A 72 8.17 -8.37 17.18
CA GLU A 72 6.94 -8.95 16.64
C GLU A 72 6.22 -7.99 15.70
N THR A 73 6.09 -6.72 16.10
CA THR A 73 5.47 -5.67 15.28
C THR A 73 6.26 -5.43 13.99
N MET A 74 7.59 -5.36 14.05
CA MET A 74 8.43 -5.20 12.86
C MET A 74 8.32 -6.40 11.91
N THR A 75 8.18 -7.62 12.45
CA THR A 75 8.00 -8.84 11.64
C THR A 75 6.66 -8.83 10.91
N ILE A 76 5.58 -8.39 11.57
CA ILE A 76 4.27 -8.22 10.94
C ILE A 76 4.34 -7.22 9.78
N PHE A 77 4.98 -6.07 9.99
CA PHE A 77 5.17 -5.09 8.92
C PHE A 77 6.03 -5.60 7.76
N ALA A 78 7.10 -6.34 8.06
CA ALA A 78 7.92 -7.00 7.04
C ALA A 78 7.07 -8.01 6.24
N GLY A 79 6.20 -8.77 6.91
CA GLY A 79 5.25 -9.68 6.27
C GLY A 79 4.29 -8.98 5.32
N PHE A 80 3.71 -7.84 5.71
CA PHE A 80 2.91 -7.01 4.81
C PHE A 80 3.71 -6.54 3.60
N GLY A 81 4.98 -6.17 3.78
CA GLY A 81 5.88 -5.82 2.68
C GLY A 81 6.07 -6.96 1.68
N VAL A 82 6.30 -8.19 2.17
CA VAL A 82 6.43 -9.39 1.31
C VAL A 82 5.14 -9.66 0.54
N ILE A 83 3.98 -9.59 1.22
CA ILE A 83 2.67 -9.75 0.57
C ILE A 83 2.45 -8.68 -0.51
N ALA A 84 2.81 -7.43 -0.23
CA ALA A 84 2.71 -6.33 -1.21
C ALA A 84 3.58 -6.59 -2.44
N ILE A 85 4.79 -7.12 -2.26
CA ILE A 85 5.67 -7.51 -3.37
C ILE A 85 5.02 -8.62 -4.21
N VAL A 86 4.47 -9.65 -3.57
CA VAL A 86 3.77 -10.75 -4.27
C VAL A 86 2.59 -10.22 -5.07
N ILE A 87 1.75 -9.36 -4.48
CA ILE A 87 0.61 -8.73 -5.16
C ILE A 87 1.09 -7.84 -6.32
N SER A 88 2.19 -7.10 -6.16
CA SER A 88 2.77 -6.29 -7.24
C SER A 88 3.20 -7.15 -8.43
N PHE A 89 3.83 -8.30 -8.18
CA PHE A 89 4.16 -9.27 -9.24
C PHE A 89 2.92 -9.86 -9.90
N LEU A 90 1.88 -10.20 -9.12
CA LEU A 90 0.61 -10.69 -9.67
C LEU A 90 -0.08 -9.64 -10.54
N LEU A 91 -0.07 -8.37 -10.13
CA LEU A 91 -0.62 -7.26 -10.92
C LEU A 91 0.18 -7.05 -12.22
N LEU A 92 1.51 -7.18 -12.17
CA LEU A 92 2.36 -7.09 -13.36
C LEU A 92 2.06 -8.24 -14.35
N LEU A 93 1.77 -9.43 -13.82
CA LEU A 93 1.43 -10.59 -14.62
C LEU A 93 0.02 -10.46 -15.22
N GLU A 94 -0.92 -9.91 -14.47
CA GLU A 94 -2.28 -9.62 -14.93
C GLU A 94 -2.30 -8.52 -16.01
N ASP A 95 -1.48 -7.46 -15.86
CA ASP A 95 -1.32 -6.42 -16.88
C ASP A 95 -0.78 -7.00 -18.20
N LYS A 96 0.20 -7.93 -18.12
CA LYS A 96 0.71 -8.67 -19.28
C LYS A 96 -0.34 -9.58 -19.92
N ARG A 97 -1.20 -10.22 -19.12
CA ARG A 97 -2.18 -11.21 -19.62
C ARG A 97 -3.44 -10.58 -20.20
N LYS A 98 -3.92 -9.46 -19.62
CA LYS A 98 -5.13 -8.76 -20.07
C LYS A 98 -4.86 -7.60 -21.03
N GLY A 99 -3.59 -7.22 -21.23
CA GLY A 99 -3.21 -6.24 -22.27
C GLY A 99 -3.76 -4.83 -22.02
N TYR A 100 -3.98 -4.46 -20.75
CA TYR A 100 -4.52 -3.14 -20.38
C TYR A 100 -3.61 -1.97 -20.80
N GLY A 101 -2.35 -2.25 -21.14
CA GLY A 101 -1.43 -1.23 -21.64
C GLY A 101 -1.12 -0.18 -20.58
N LEU A 102 -1.10 -0.55 -19.29
CA LEU A 102 -0.77 0.35 -18.19
C LEU A 102 0.65 0.93 -18.32
N GLN A 103 1.54 0.24 -19.03
CA GLN A 103 2.89 0.67 -19.38
C GLN A 103 2.98 1.58 -20.62
N LYS A 104 1.90 1.77 -21.40
CA LYS A 104 1.94 2.62 -22.59
C LYS A 104 1.69 4.09 -22.20
N PRO A 105 2.46 5.05 -22.76
CA PRO A 105 2.17 6.48 -22.59
C PRO A 105 0.77 6.79 -23.12
N ASN A 106 0.01 7.61 -22.39
CA ASN A 106 -1.32 8.08 -22.80
C ASN A 106 -1.27 9.12 -23.96
N VAL A 107 -0.11 9.31 -24.58
CA VAL A 107 0.10 10.33 -25.61
C VAL A 107 0.12 9.64 -26.97
N LYS A 108 -1.02 9.67 -27.67
CA LYS A 108 -1.01 9.59 -29.14
C LYS A 108 -0.79 11.01 -29.65
N LYS A 109 0.31 11.22 -30.37
CA LYS A 109 0.48 12.41 -31.21
C LYS A 109 -0.66 12.53 -32.21
#